data_AF-A0A820LYZ2-F1
#
_entry.id   AF-A0A820LYZ2-F1
#
_cell.length_a   1.000
_cell.length_b   1.000
_cell.length_c   1.000
_cell.angle_alpha   90.00
_cell.angle_beta   90.00
_cell.angle_gamma   90.00
#
_symmetry.space_group_name_H-M   'P 1'
#
loop_
_entity.id
_entity.type
_entity.pdbx_description
1 polymer ?
#
loop_
_entity_poly.entity_id
_entity_poly.type
_entity_poly.pdbx_seq_one_letter_code
_entity_poly.pdbx_strand_id
1 'polypeptide(L)'
;MASMKIDLELVQAFLTKFQTTDRSIVLVTSGGTTVPLEKNTVRFIDNFSTGQRGAASVEYFLEQNYIVLFFYRLSSTLPYQRHIKNIFDESSQSNQNVYLDQYHKHQRSLLLIPFQTVA
;
A
#
# COMPACT_ATOMS: atom_id res chain seq x y z
N MET A 1 1.37 -9.77 -19.96
CA MET A 1 0.74 -8.79 -19.05
C MET A 1 1.42 -7.44 -19.24
N ALA A 2 0.68 -6.33 -19.14
CA ALA A 2 1.30 -5.01 -19.22
C ALA A 2 2.17 -4.79 -17.98
N SER A 3 3.45 -4.45 -18.18
CA SER A 3 4.31 -4.00 -17.09
C SER A 3 3.74 -2.70 -16.55
N MET A 4 3.19 -2.72 -15.35
CA MET A 4 2.76 -1.51 -14.66
C MET A 4 4.01 -0.67 -14.39
N LYS A 5 4.16 0.45 -15.12
CA LYS A 5 5.27 1.37 -14.90
C LYS A 5 4.95 2.24 -13.69
N ILE A 6 5.95 2.43 -12.85
CA ILE A 6 5.86 3.41 -11.76
C ILE A 6 5.74 4.79 -12.39
N ASP A 7 4.72 5.54 -11.99
CA ASP A 7 4.53 6.93 -12.39
C ASP A 7 5.45 7.83 -11.56
N LEU A 8 6.64 8.11 -12.11
CA LEU A 8 7.64 8.94 -11.45
C LEU A 8 7.20 10.41 -11.37
N GLU A 9 6.38 10.89 -12.30
CA GLU A 9 5.85 12.26 -12.27
C GLU A 9 4.87 12.43 -11.10
N LEU A 10 4.00 11.44 -10.88
CA LEU A 10 3.10 11.40 -9.73
C LEU A 10 3.87 11.38 -8.40
N VAL A 11 4.91 10.56 -8.29
CA VAL A 11 5.77 10.49 -7.09
C VAL A 11 6.44 11.84 -6.84
N GLN A 12 7.02 12.45 -7.87
CA GLN A 12 7.67 13.75 -7.78
C GLN A 12 6.67 14.85 -7.37
N ALA A 13 5.49 14.88 -7.98
CA ALA A 13 4.43 15.83 -7.66
C ALA A 13 3.90 15.66 -6.24
N PHE A 14 3.83 14.42 -5.74
CA PHE A 14 3.45 14.13 -4.35
C PHE A 14 4.52 14.65 -3.38
N LEU A 15 5.80 14.33 -3.60
CA LEU A 15 6.91 14.76 -2.74
C LEU A 15 7.07 16.28 -2.71
N THR A 16 6.81 16.95 -3.84
CA THR A 16 6.92 18.41 -3.95
C THR A 16 5.99 19.15 -2.99
N LYS A 17 4.84 18.57 -2.63
CA LYS A 17 3.89 19.14 -1.65
C LYS A 17 4.48 19.26 -0.25
N PHE A 18 5.55 18.54 0.04
CA PHE A 18 6.14 18.42 1.37
C PHE A 18 7.54 19.01 1.50
N GLN A 19 8.08 19.66 0.44
CA GLN A 19 9.44 20.21 0.42
C GLN A 19 9.72 21.22 1.54
N THR A 20 8.70 21.91 2.03
CA THR A 20 8.81 22.93 3.08
C THR A 20 8.41 22.42 4.46
N THR A 21 8.15 21.12 4.61
CA THR A 21 7.72 20.52 5.88
C THR A 21 8.88 19.82 6.57
N ASP A 22 8.93 19.88 7.90
CA ASP A 22 9.92 19.15 8.71
C ASP A 22 9.56 17.66 8.92
N ARG A 23 8.61 17.14 8.12
CA ARG A 23 8.12 15.77 8.27
C ARG A 23 9.06 14.79 7.58
N SER A 24 9.38 13.70 8.27
CA SER A 24 10.16 12.62 7.69
C SER A 24 9.38 11.84 6.65
N ILE A 25 10.06 11.42 5.59
CA ILE A 25 9.49 10.61 4.50
C ILE A 25 9.96 9.17 4.66
N VAL A 26 9.06 8.20 4.46
CA VAL A 26 9.38 6.77 4.49
C VAL A 26 8.79 6.05 3.26
N LEU A 27 9.59 5.17 2.68
CA LEU A 27 9.14 4.21 1.67
C LEU A 27 8.94 2.85 2.34
N VAL A 28 7.71 2.33 2.29
CA VAL A 28 7.37 1.00 2.78
C VAL A 28 7.11 0.10 1.57
N THR A 29 7.82 -1.01 1.47
CA THR A 29 7.55 -2.06 0.49
C THR A 29 6.70 -3.17 1.11
N SER A 30 5.71 -3.68 0.37
CA SER A 30 4.76 -4.65 0.92
C SER A 30 4.24 -5.65 -0.12
N GLY A 31 3.91 -6.86 0.36
CA GLY A 31 3.43 -7.96 -0.46
C GLY A 31 4.55 -8.77 -1.12
N GLY A 32 4.14 -9.85 -1.78
CA GLY A 32 5.03 -10.77 -2.47
C GLY A 32 5.47 -10.28 -3.83
N THR A 33 6.63 -10.74 -4.29
CA THR A 33 7.05 -10.55 -5.68
C THR A 33 6.81 -11.82 -6.48
N THR A 34 6.42 -11.67 -7.74
CA THR A 34 6.26 -12.80 -8.67
C THR A 34 7.24 -12.69 -9.82
N VAL A 35 7.77 -13.83 -10.25
CA VAL A 35 8.63 -13.95 -11.43
C VAL A 35 7.96 -14.90 -12.43
N PRO A 36 7.60 -14.45 -13.64
CA PRO A 36 6.97 -15.30 -14.65
C PRO A 36 7.98 -16.32 -15.22
N LEU A 37 7.53 -17.55 -15.47
CA LEU A 37 8.35 -18.57 -16.13
C LEU A 37 8.23 -18.52 -17.67
N GLU A 38 7.17 -17.90 -18.19
CA GLU A 38 6.90 -17.75 -19.62
C GLU A 38 6.39 -16.33 -19.95
N LYS A 39 6.64 -15.88 -21.19
CA LYS A 39 6.18 -14.57 -21.72
C LYS A 39 4.66 -14.43 -21.67
N ASN A 40 3.95 -15.49 -22.04
CA ASN A 40 2.51 -15.63 -21.85
C ASN A 40 2.30 -16.35 -20.52
N THR A 41 2.40 -15.60 -19.43
CA THR A 41 2.53 -16.14 -18.09
C THR A 41 1.31 -16.97 -17.69
N VAL A 42 1.55 -18.26 -17.49
CA VAL A 42 0.61 -19.18 -16.83
C VAL A 42 1.19 -19.64 -15.50
N ARG A 43 2.52 -19.83 -15.45
CA ARG A 43 3.23 -20.26 -14.24
C ARG A 43 4.19 -19.15 -13.80
N PHE A 44 4.33 -19.03 -12.48
CA PHE A 44 5.20 -18.06 -11.86
C PHE A 44 5.72 -18.58 -10.52
N ILE A 45 6.88 -18.08 -10.11
CA ILE A 45 7.38 -18.23 -8.74
C ILE A 45 6.85 -17.05 -7.93
N ASP A 46 6.30 -17.30 -6.75
CA ASP A 46 5.74 -16.28 -5.85
C ASP A 46 6.44 -16.32 -4.49
N ASN A 47 6.88 -15.15 -4.01
CA ASN A 47 7.32 -14.97 -2.64
C ASN A 47 6.12 -14.70 -1.75
N PHE A 48 5.73 -15.66 -0.91
CA PHE A 48 4.53 -15.53 -0.08
C PHE A 48 4.59 -14.33 0.87
N SER A 49 3.66 -13.40 0.70
CA SER A 49 3.42 -12.31 1.63
C SER A 49 2.03 -11.71 1.42
N THR A 50 1.23 -11.71 2.47
CA THR A 50 -0.13 -11.12 2.48
C THR A 50 -0.11 -9.59 2.53
N GLY A 51 1.03 -8.98 2.85
CA GLY A 51 1.18 -7.53 3.01
C GLY A 51 0.77 -6.97 4.38
N GLN A 52 0.36 -7.83 5.33
CA GLN A 52 -0.13 -7.42 6.66
C GLN A 52 0.88 -6.55 7.44
N ARG A 53 2.16 -6.94 7.45
CA ARG A 53 3.21 -6.17 8.14
C ARG A 53 3.44 -4.80 7.52
N GLY A 54 3.44 -4.72 6.18
CA GLY A 54 3.61 -3.45 5.47
C GLY A 54 2.44 -2.52 5.74
N ALA A 55 1.21 -3.02 5.63
CA ALA A 55 -0.01 -2.25 5.94
C ALA A 55 -0.01 -1.71 7.37
N ALA A 56 0.30 -2.55 8.37
CA ALA A 56 0.39 -2.13 9.77
C ALA A 56 1.52 -1.10 10.00
N SER A 57 2.66 -1.24 9.32
CA SER A 57 3.77 -0.29 9.42
C SER A 57 3.39 1.09 8.88
N VAL A 58 2.63 1.14 7.77
CA VAL A 58 2.13 2.41 7.22
C VAL A 58 1.22 3.12 8.20
N GLU A 59 0.27 2.41 8.83
CA GLU A 59 -0.61 3.00 9.85
C GLU A 59 0.22 3.62 10.97
N TYR A 60 1.20 2.89 11.49
CA TYR A 60 2.10 3.38 12.53
C TYR A 60 2.88 4.63 12.09
N PHE A 61 3.49 4.63 10.91
CA PHE A 61 4.25 5.79 10.42
C PHE A 61 3.35 7.02 10.22
N LEU A 62 2.13 6.84 9.73
CA LEU A 62 1.17 7.93 9.58
C LEU A 62 0.76 8.52 10.93
N GLU A 63 0.56 7.68 11.95
CA GLU A 63 0.31 8.12 13.34
C GLU A 63 1.50 8.89 13.92
N GLN A 64 2.73 8.51 13.57
CA GLN A 64 3.95 9.24 13.94
C GLN A 64 4.25 10.46 13.04
N ASN A 65 3.26 10.93 12.27
CA ASN A 65 3.33 12.12 11.41
C ASN A 65 4.33 12.02 10.22
N TYR A 66 4.66 10.82 9.76
CA TYR A 66 5.47 10.64 8.56
C TYR A 66 4.67 10.88 7.28
N ILE A 67 5.37 11.17 6.19
CA ILE A 67 4.87 11.10 4.82
C ILE A 67 5.25 9.72 4.29
N VAL A 68 4.27 8.94 3.83
CA VAL A 68 4.47 7.53 3.52
C VAL A 68 4.23 7.26 2.04
N LEU A 69 5.24 6.69 1.39
CA LEU A 69 5.12 6.07 0.08
C LEU A 69 4.94 4.57 0.31
N PHE A 70 3.80 4.03 -0.10
CA PHE A 70 3.50 2.61 0.08
C PHE A 70 3.59 1.90 -1.27
N PHE A 71 4.71 1.22 -1.49
CA PHE A 71 4.97 0.43 -2.68
C PHE A 71 4.54 -1.02 -2.43
N TYR A 72 3.42 -1.43 -3.02
CA TYR A 72 2.74 -2.66 -2.60
C TYR A 72 2.33 -3.54 -3.79
N ARG A 73 2.33 -4.86 -3.56
CA ARG A 73 1.79 -5.81 -4.55
C ARG A 73 0.30 -5.58 -4.69
N LEU A 74 -0.20 -5.41 -5.91
CA LEU A 74 -1.63 -5.40 -6.21
C LEU A 74 -2.29 -6.66 -5.60
N SER A 75 -3.46 -6.52 -5.00
CA SER A 75 -4.17 -7.53 -4.20
C SER A 75 -3.59 -7.88 -2.81
N SER A 76 -2.45 -7.30 -2.40
CA SER A 76 -2.01 -7.41 -1.01
C SER A 76 -2.81 -6.48 -0.09
N THR A 77 -2.69 -6.72 1.22
CA THR A 77 -3.41 -5.97 2.25
C THR A 77 -3.03 -4.49 2.23
N LEU A 78 -4.02 -3.60 2.24
CA LEU A 78 -3.84 -2.15 2.33
C LEU A 78 -3.92 -1.65 3.79
N PRO A 79 -3.27 -0.50 4.12
CA PRO A 79 -3.43 0.18 5.40
C PRO A 79 -4.90 0.49 5.66
N TYR A 80 -5.34 0.36 6.90
CA TYR A 80 -6.72 0.54 7.40
C TYR A 80 -7.72 -0.51 6.89
N GLN A 81 -7.58 -1.00 5.65
CA GLN A 81 -8.39 -2.12 5.12
C GLN A 81 -8.13 -3.42 5.88
N ARG A 82 -6.91 -3.63 6.41
CA ARG A 82 -6.52 -4.87 7.10
C ARG A 82 -7.39 -5.28 8.29
N HIS A 83 -8.13 -4.32 8.85
CA HIS A 83 -9.02 -4.52 9.99
C HIS A 83 -10.44 -4.93 9.59
N ILE A 84 -10.79 -4.76 8.31
CA ILE A 84 -12.06 -5.19 7.75
C ILE A 84 -11.98 -6.69 7.56
N LYS A 85 -12.38 -7.44 8.58
CA LYS A 85 -12.55 -8.90 8.50
C LYS A 85 -13.95 -9.20 7.97
N ASN A 86 -14.02 -10.27 7.17
CA ASN A 86 -15.22 -10.99 6.71
C ASN A 86 -16.53 -10.19 6.69
N ILE A 87 -17.02 -9.86 5.49
CA ILE A 87 -18.33 -9.25 5.27
C ILE A 87 -19.48 -10.06 5.92
N PHE A 88 -19.28 -11.35 6.18
CA PHE A 88 -20.23 -12.25 6.83
C PHE A 88 -20.29 -12.16 8.36
N ASP A 89 -19.44 -11.34 8.99
CA ASP A 89 -19.45 -11.15 10.44
C ASP A 89 -20.14 -9.83 10.78
N GLU A 90 -21.46 -9.87 11.01
CA GLU A 90 -22.32 -8.71 11.24
C GLU A 90 -21.87 -7.84 12.43
N SER A 91 -21.12 -8.42 13.38
CA SER A 91 -20.52 -7.71 14.51
C SER A 91 -19.43 -6.70 14.10
N SER A 92 -18.95 -6.76 12.85
CA SER A 92 -17.82 -5.97 12.36
C SER A 92 -18.19 -4.62 11.75
N GLN A 93 -19.48 -4.34 11.52
CA GLN A 93 -19.92 -3.14 10.78
C GLN A 93 -19.63 -1.82 11.52
N SER A 94 -19.71 -1.79 12.85
CA SER A 94 -19.48 -0.56 13.62
C SER A 94 -18.03 -0.06 13.55
N ASN A 95 -17.07 -0.96 13.34
CA ASN A 95 -15.64 -0.63 13.33
C ASN A 95 -15.15 -0.15 11.96
N GLN A 96 -15.88 -0.37 10.87
CA GLN A 96 -15.43 -0.02 9.51
C GLN A 96 -15.32 1.50 9.32
N ASN A 97 -16.26 2.26 9.87
CA ASN A 97 -16.26 3.73 9.76
C ASN A 97 -15.01 4.35 10.39
N VAL A 98 -14.55 3.80 11.53
CA VAL A 98 -13.35 4.29 12.23
C VAL A 98 -12.10 4.18 11.35
N TYR A 99 -11.92 3.08 10.64
CA TYR A 99 -10.76 2.88 9.77
C TYR A 99 -10.83 3.71 8.50
N LEU A 100 -12.04 3.91 7.97
CA LEU A 100 -12.26 4.79 6.83
C LEU A 100 -11.95 6.25 7.18
N ASP A 101 -12.37 6.70 8.36
CA ASP A 101 -12.05 8.04 8.87
C ASP A 101 -10.54 8.22 9.05
N GLN A 102 -9.85 7.22 9.59
CA GLN A 102 -8.39 7.25 9.71
C GLN A 102 -7.67 7.27 8.35
N TYR A 103 -8.18 6.56 7.36
CA TYR A 103 -7.67 6.65 5.99
C TYR A 103 -7.84 8.07 5.45
N HIS A 104 -9.02 8.67 5.55
CA HIS A 104 -9.27 10.03 5.08
C HIS A 104 -8.42 11.08 5.82
N LYS A 105 -8.23 10.92 7.14
CA LYS A 105 -7.34 11.77 7.94
C LYS A 105 -5.93 11.80 7.36
N HIS A 106 -5.39 10.65 6.95
CA HIS A 106 -4.01 10.52 6.50
C HIS A 106 -3.84 10.52 4.97
N GLN A 107 -4.93 10.58 4.20
CA GLN A 107 -4.93 10.48 2.74
C GLN A 107 -3.98 11.47 2.05
N ARG A 108 -3.81 12.66 2.61
CA ARG A 108 -2.88 13.66 2.06
C ARG A 108 -1.41 13.23 2.17
N SER A 109 -1.07 12.44 3.19
CA SER A 109 0.31 12.06 3.53
C SER A 109 0.66 10.63 3.11
N LEU A 110 -0.22 9.95 2.38
CA LEU A 110 -0.06 8.57 1.92
C LEU A 110 -0.14 8.52 0.40
N LEU A 111 0.89 8.00 -0.26
CA LEU A 111 0.88 7.69 -1.68
C LEU A 111 0.90 6.17 -1.88
N LEU A 112 -0.10 5.63 -2.57
CA LEU A 112 -0.19 4.22 -2.93
C LEU A 112 0.47 3.98 -4.31
N ILE A 113 1.43 3.06 -4.39
CA ILE A 113 2.19 2.75 -5.60
C ILE A 113 2.13 1.23 -5.86
N PRO A 114 1.25 0.75 -6.74
CA PRO A 114 1.08 -0.68 -6.96
C PRO A 114 2.17 -1.29 -7.85
N PHE A 115 2.50 -2.57 -7.63
CA PHE A 115 3.27 -3.42 -8.56
C PHE A 115 2.65 -4.82 -8.69
N GLN A 116 3.08 -5.62 -9.67
CA GLN A 116 2.58 -6.99 -9.85
C GLN A 116 3.69 -8.05 -9.98
N THR A 117 4.67 -7.83 -10.85
CA THR A 117 5.79 -8.75 -11.09
C THR A 117 7.13 -8.06 -10.83
N VAL A 118 8.16 -8.83 -10.54
CA VAL A 118 9.55 -8.36 -10.70
C VAL A 118 9.86 -8.43 -12.19
N ALA A 119 10.44 -7.34 -12.71
CA ALA A 119 10.74 -7.18 -14.14
C ALA A 119 11.79 -8.19 -14.62
#